data_AF-A0A257JGQ0-F1
#
_entry.id   AF-A0A257JGQ0-F1
#
_cell.length_a   1.000
_cell.length_b   1.000
_cell.length_c   1.000
_cell.angle_alpha   90.00
_cell.angle_beta   90.00
_cell.angle_gamma   90.00
#
_symmetry.space_group_name_H-M   'P 1'
#
loop_
_entity.id
_entity.type
_entity.pdbx_description
1 polymer ?
#
loop_
_entity_poly.entity_id
_entity_poly.type
_entity_poly.pdbx_seq_one_letter_code
_entity_poly.pdbx_strand_id
1 'polypeptide(L)'
;MLKGIDPLLTPELLRVLAEMGHGDEIVLADANFTAHSLGAGKPVIALPGAGVARTTEAVLSLLPLDAAVAQPVAYMHVCAYPEGQRSALQRTVVAQLEASGVATSAQCQAMDRFAFYDRVRGAFAIVHTGELQPYANFILKKGVIGQPLQA
;
A
#
# COMPACT_ATOMS: atom_id res chain seq x y z
N MET A 1 -4.41 -21.44 -2.90
CA MET A 1 -4.96 -20.96 -4.19
C MET A 1 -6.46 -21.08 -4.17
N LEU A 2 -7.17 -20.05 -4.62
CA LEU A 2 -8.64 -19.99 -4.69
C LEU A 2 -9.06 -19.38 -6.04
N LYS A 3 -10.27 -19.67 -6.51
CA LYS A 3 -10.80 -19.06 -7.75
C LYS A 3 -11.08 -17.58 -7.52
N GLY A 4 -10.63 -16.71 -8.43
CA GLY A 4 -10.86 -15.26 -8.36
C GLY A 4 -10.04 -14.51 -7.31
N ILE A 5 -9.09 -15.17 -6.63
CA ILE A 5 -8.19 -14.56 -5.66
C ILE A 5 -6.77 -14.71 -6.15
N ASP A 6 -6.02 -13.61 -6.15
CA ASP A 6 -4.64 -13.56 -6.58
C ASP A 6 -3.75 -14.52 -5.75
N PRO A 7 -2.89 -15.37 -6.38
CA PRO A 7 -1.97 -16.27 -5.69
C PRO A 7 -1.08 -15.63 -4.62
N LEU A 8 -0.74 -14.35 -4.80
CA LEU A 8 0.14 -13.62 -3.91
C LEU A 8 -0.51 -13.33 -2.56
N LEU A 9 -1.85 -13.34 -2.51
CA LEU A 9 -2.62 -13.17 -1.30
C LEU A 9 -2.59 -14.48 -0.51
N THR A 10 -1.52 -14.64 0.28
CA THR A 10 -1.36 -15.76 1.21
C THR A 10 -2.54 -15.82 2.18
N PRO A 11 -2.81 -16.98 2.81
CA PRO A 11 -3.90 -17.09 3.79
C PRO A 11 -3.84 -16.03 4.90
N GLU A 12 -2.63 -15.68 5.34
CA GLU A 12 -2.40 -14.65 6.35
C GLU A 12 -2.71 -13.24 5.83
N LEU A 13 -2.22 -12.88 4.62
CA LEU A 13 -2.52 -11.59 4.02
C LEU A 13 -4.02 -11.43 3.74
N LEU A 14 -4.67 -12.48 3.24
CA LEU A 14 -6.10 -12.47 2.98
C LEU A 14 -6.91 -12.25 4.27
N ARG A 15 -6.51 -12.91 5.37
CA ARG A 15 -7.11 -12.66 6.70
C ARG A 15 -6.95 -11.21 7.12
N VAL A 16 -5.73 -10.67 7.04
CA VAL A 16 -5.47 -9.27 7.43
C VAL A 16 -6.31 -8.29 6.60
N LEU A 17 -6.37 -8.46 5.27
CA LEU A 17 -7.20 -7.60 4.41
C LEU A 17 -8.69 -7.68 4.77
N ALA A 18 -9.17 -8.85 5.18
CA ALA A 18 -10.57 -9.06 5.60
C ALA A 18 -10.87 -8.45 6.98
N GLU A 19 -9.92 -8.49 7.92
CA GLU A 19 -10.06 -7.94 9.28
C GLU A 19 -9.99 -6.41 9.31
N MET A 20 -9.28 -5.78 8.36
CA MET A 20 -9.20 -4.32 8.27
C MET A 20 -10.60 -3.67 8.14
N GLY A 21 -10.84 -2.59 8.87
CA GLY A 21 -12.01 -1.73 8.75
C GLY A 21 -11.84 -0.59 7.73
N HIS A 22 -12.89 0.20 7.54
CA HIS A 22 -12.79 1.45 6.78
C HIS A 22 -11.83 2.42 7.47
N GLY A 23 -10.90 2.97 6.70
CA GLY A 23 -9.91 3.93 7.18
C GLY A 23 -8.62 3.27 7.68
N ASP A 24 -8.59 1.96 7.88
CA ASP A 24 -7.34 1.24 8.18
C ASP A 24 -6.36 1.35 7.01
N GLU A 25 -5.07 1.34 7.34
CA GLU A 25 -4.00 1.47 6.36
C GLU A 25 -3.12 0.22 6.37
N ILE A 26 -2.70 -0.23 5.18
CA ILE A 26 -1.72 -1.29 5.02
C ILE A 26 -0.50 -0.75 4.27
N VAL A 27 0.68 -1.10 4.76
CA VAL A 27 1.97 -0.68 4.18
C VAL A 27 2.49 -1.77 3.28
N LEU A 28 2.91 -1.42 2.07
CA LEU A 28 3.66 -2.30 1.17
C LEU A 28 5.11 -1.81 1.17
N ALA A 29 5.98 -2.57 1.81
CA ALA A 29 7.33 -2.15 2.15
C ALA A 29 8.39 -2.86 1.31
N ASP A 30 9.44 -2.14 0.99
CA ASP A 30 10.62 -2.65 0.30
C ASP A 30 11.52 -3.47 1.24
N ALA A 31 12.47 -4.23 0.68
CA ALA A 31 13.32 -5.15 1.43
C ALA A 31 14.19 -4.44 2.47
N ASN A 32 14.49 -3.15 2.29
CA ASN A 32 15.34 -2.36 3.19
C ASN A 32 14.54 -1.63 4.27
N PHE A 33 13.22 -1.69 4.23
CA PHE A 33 12.36 -0.98 5.18
C PHE A 33 12.48 -1.57 6.59
N THR A 34 12.41 -0.71 7.62
CA THR A 34 12.46 -1.11 9.03
C THR A 34 11.11 -1.70 9.51
N ALA A 35 10.61 -2.71 8.80
CA ALA A 35 9.27 -3.26 8.94
C ALA A 35 9.01 -3.81 10.35
N HIS A 36 9.94 -4.59 10.93
CA HIS A 36 9.75 -5.17 12.26
C HIS A 36 9.84 -4.13 13.39
N SER A 37 10.66 -3.09 13.24
CA SER A 37 10.75 -2.02 14.26
C SER A 37 9.50 -1.15 14.27
N LEU A 38 8.99 -0.75 13.09
CA LEU A 38 7.79 0.08 12.97
C LEU A 38 6.49 -0.72 13.08
N GLY A 39 6.57 -2.04 12.85
CA GLY A 39 5.48 -3.00 12.98
C GLY A 39 5.40 -3.66 14.35
N ALA A 40 6.10 -3.17 15.36
CA ALA A 40 5.98 -3.70 16.71
C ALA A 40 4.51 -3.64 17.18
N GLY A 41 3.95 -4.79 17.56
CA GLY A 41 2.57 -4.91 18.02
C GLY A 41 1.50 -5.01 16.91
N LYS A 42 1.88 -5.16 15.64
CA LYS A 42 0.95 -5.38 14.52
C LYS A 42 1.46 -6.46 13.55
N PRO A 43 0.61 -7.01 12.67
CA PRO A 43 1.04 -7.98 11.68
C PRO A 43 2.12 -7.43 10.74
N VAL A 44 3.21 -8.19 10.59
CA VAL A 44 4.24 -7.99 9.55
C VAL A 44 4.31 -9.25 8.71
N ILE A 45 3.84 -9.18 7.48
CA ILE A 45 3.68 -10.32 6.57
C ILE A 45 4.82 -10.32 5.56
N ALA A 46 5.60 -11.38 5.50
CA ALA A 46 6.75 -11.48 4.60
C ALA A 46 6.35 -12.06 3.23
N LEU A 47 6.69 -11.35 2.15
CA LEU A 47 6.56 -11.79 0.75
C LEU A 47 7.88 -11.60 -0.01
N PRO A 48 8.97 -12.30 0.37
CA PRO A 48 10.32 -12.05 -0.16
C PRO A 48 10.46 -12.37 -1.67
N GLY A 49 9.55 -13.16 -2.24
CA GLY A 49 9.56 -13.50 -3.67
C GLY A 49 8.82 -12.51 -4.57
N ALA A 50 8.28 -11.43 -4.01
CA ALA A 50 7.44 -10.47 -4.72
C ALA A 50 8.02 -9.05 -4.65
N GLY A 51 7.86 -8.28 -5.72
CA GLY A 51 8.14 -6.84 -5.71
C GLY A 51 6.92 -6.04 -5.26
N VAL A 52 7.12 -4.75 -4.95
CA VAL A 52 6.03 -3.89 -4.46
C VAL A 52 4.95 -3.72 -5.52
N ALA A 53 5.30 -3.48 -6.79
CA ALA A 53 4.31 -3.28 -7.85
C ALA A 53 3.33 -4.47 -8.00
N ARG A 54 3.84 -5.70 -8.03
CA ARG A 54 3.03 -6.91 -8.09
C ARG A 54 2.18 -7.12 -6.84
N THR A 55 2.72 -6.74 -5.68
CA THR A 55 2.01 -6.79 -4.40
C THR A 55 0.87 -5.77 -4.34
N THR A 56 1.09 -4.55 -4.85
CA THR A 56 0.07 -3.51 -4.97
C THR A 56 -1.09 -3.98 -5.83
N GLU A 57 -0.81 -4.57 -7.00
CA GLU A 57 -1.84 -5.17 -7.86
C GLU A 57 -2.65 -6.25 -7.14
N ALA A 58 -1.97 -7.20 -6.48
CA ALA A 58 -2.64 -8.28 -5.75
C ALA A 58 -3.55 -7.73 -4.64
N VAL A 59 -3.05 -6.80 -3.81
CA VAL A 59 -3.79 -6.22 -2.70
C VAL A 59 -5.01 -5.44 -3.20
N LEU A 60 -4.84 -4.60 -4.23
CA LEU A 60 -5.93 -3.79 -4.78
C LEU A 60 -6.93 -4.58 -5.63
N SER A 61 -6.65 -5.84 -5.95
CA SER A 61 -7.65 -6.73 -6.55
C SER A 61 -8.83 -7.02 -5.60
N LEU A 62 -8.63 -6.88 -4.28
CA LEU A 62 -9.66 -7.09 -3.25
C LEU A 62 -9.89 -5.87 -2.33
N LEU A 63 -8.87 -5.05 -2.10
CA LEU A 63 -8.94 -3.91 -1.18
C LEU A 63 -9.49 -2.66 -1.89
N PRO A 64 -10.70 -2.18 -1.54
CA PRO A 64 -11.19 -0.90 -2.03
C PRO A 64 -10.35 0.24 -1.44
N LEU A 65 -10.04 1.27 -2.22
CA LEU A 65 -9.44 2.50 -1.70
C LEU A 65 -10.50 3.45 -1.14
N ASP A 66 -10.12 4.24 -0.15
CA ASP A 66 -10.98 5.23 0.48
C ASP A 66 -11.28 6.42 -0.44
N ALA A 67 -12.46 6.40 -1.06
CA ALA A 67 -12.90 7.43 -2.00
C ALA A 67 -13.22 8.79 -1.34
N ALA A 68 -13.41 8.82 -0.01
CA ALA A 68 -13.67 10.07 0.72
C ALA A 68 -12.37 10.82 1.07
N VAL A 69 -11.21 10.17 0.92
CA VAL A 69 -9.90 10.75 1.18
C VAL A 69 -9.28 11.21 -0.13
N ALA A 70 -8.81 12.47 -0.16
CA ALA A 70 -8.21 13.05 -1.37
C ALA A 70 -6.97 12.27 -1.84
N GLN A 71 -6.20 11.69 -0.90
CA GLN A 71 -4.99 10.91 -1.20
C GLN A 71 -4.96 9.60 -0.38
N PRO A 72 -5.72 8.57 -0.81
CA PRO A 72 -5.79 7.29 -0.12
C PRO A 72 -4.54 6.42 -0.37
N VAL A 73 -3.66 6.84 -1.29
CA VAL A 73 -2.37 6.23 -1.57
C VAL A 73 -1.28 7.20 -1.17
N ALA A 74 -0.26 6.73 -0.45
CA ALA A 74 0.94 7.50 -0.19
C ALA A 74 2.19 6.69 -0.51
N TYR A 75 3.28 7.36 -0.88
CA TYR A 75 4.60 6.76 -1.06
C TYR A 75 5.69 7.63 -0.44
N MET A 76 6.81 7.01 -0.10
CA MET A 76 7.94 7.72 0.49
C MET A 76 8.69 8.53 -0.59
N HIS A 77 8.74 9.84 -0.42
CA HIS A 77 9.51 10.76 -1.26
C HIS A 77 11.01 10.44 -1.17
N VAL A 78 11.69 10.44 -2.31
CA VAL A 78 13.14 10.24 -2.36
C VAL A 78 13.81 11.52 -1.87
N CYS A 79 14.52 11.47 -0.73
CA CYS A 79 15.01 12.68 -0.06
C CYS A 79 15.87 13.61 -0.93
N ALA A 80 16.62 13.07 -1.89
CA ALA A 80 17.48 13.86 -2.78
C ALA A 80 16.76 14.37 -4.04
N TYR A 81 15.49 14.00 -4.25
CA TYR A 81 14.74 14.40 -5.42
C TYR A 81 13.96 15.71 -5.16
N PRO A 82 13.80 16.56 -6.19
CA PRO A 82 12.84 17.65 -6.17
C PRO A 82 11.43 17.17 -5.79
N GLU A 83 10.64 18.04 -5.17
CA GLU A 83 9.26 17.75 -4.82
C GLU A 83 8.46 17.29 -6.05
N GLY A 84 7.67 16.22 -5.88
CA GLY A 84 6.87 15.63 -6.95
C GLY A 84 7.64 14.70 -7.91
N GLN A 85 8.97 14.65 -7.86
CA GLN A 85 9.74 13.71 -8.67
C GLN A 85 9.68 12.29 -8.09
N ARG A 86 9.28 11.33 -8.92
CA ARG A 86 9.13 9.92 -8.57
C ARG A 86 10.31 9.08 -9.04
N SER A 87 10.65 8.02 -8.30
CA SER A 87 11.55 6.96 -8.75
C SER A 87 10.93 6.12 -9.89
N ALA A 88 11.71 5.25 -10.54
CA ALA A 88 11.20 4.41 -11.63
C ALA A 88 10.03 3.53 -11.19
N LEU A 89 10.22 2.72 -10.13
CA LEU A 89 9.14 1.92 -9.55
C LEU A 89 7.93 2.76 -9.11
N GLN A 90 8.14 3.92 -8.50
CA GLN A 90 7.02 4.78 -8.08
C GLN A 90 6.18 5.22 -9.28
N ARG A 91 6.81 5.56 -10.41
CA ARG A 91 6.10 5.86 -11.66
C ARG A 91 5.34 4.63 -12.18
N THR A 92 5.96 3.45 -12.13
CA THR A 92 5.31 2.20 -12.54
C THR A 92 4.05 1.93 -11.73
N VAL A 93 4.14 1.99 -10.40
CA VAL A 93 2.98 1.75 -9.52
C VAL A 93 1.89 2.78 -9.76
N VAL A 94 2.22 4.07 -9.81
CA VAL A 94 1.21 5.13 -10.06
C VAL A 94 0.55 4.95 -11.42
N ALA A 95 1.31 4.64 -12.47
CA ALA A 95 0.75 4.40 -13.79
C ALA A 95 -0.17 3.17 -13.83
N GLN A 96 0.15 2.11 -13.07
CA GLN A 96 -0.72 0.93 -12.92
C GLN A 96 -2.05 1.30 -12.25
N LEU A 97 -2.02 2.11 -11.18
CA LEU A 97 -3.21 2.58 -10.49
C LEU A 97 -4.11 3.42 -11.40
N GLU A 98 -3.51 4.28 -12.23
CA GLU A 98 -4.22 5.10 -13.21
C GLU A 98 -4.85 4.24 -14.31
N ALA A 99 -4.08 3.31 -14.87
CA ALA A 99 -4.54 2.42 -15.92
C ALA A 99 -5.68 1.49 -15.47
N SER A 100 -5.69 1.08 -14.20
CA SER A 100 -6.77 0.27 -13.62
C SER A 100 -7.97 1.09 -13.15
N GLY A 101 -7.90 2.43 -13.21
CA GLY A 101 -8.94 3.33 -12.71
C GLY A 101 -9.12 3.30 -11.19
N VAL A 102 -8.16 2.76 -10.44
CA VAL A 102 -8.24 2.60 -8.98
C VAL A 102 -7.88 3.89 -8.25
N ALA A 103 -6.88 4.62 -8.76
CA ALA A 103 -6.50 5.93 -8.26
C ALA A 103 -5.80 6.75 -9.34
N THR A 104 -5.95 8.06 -9.30
CA THR A 104 -5.20 9.00 -10.14
C THR A 104 -3.83 9.34 -9.56
N SER A 105 -2.92 9.88 -10.36
CA SER A 105 -1.64 10.42 -9.87
C SER A 105 -1.81 11.50 -8.80
N ALA A 106 -2.89 12.30 -8.85
CA ALA A 106 -3.20 13.32 -7.84
C ALA A 106 -3.62 12.72 -6.48
N GLN A 107 -4.20 11.52 -6.51
CA GLN A 107 -4.58 10.74 -5.32
C GLN A 107 -3.39 9.99 -4.68
N CYS A 108 -2.19 10.11 -5.24
CA CYS A 108 -0.96 9.50 -4.73
C CYS A 108 -0.06 10.56 -4.07
N GLN A 109 -0.04 10.60 -2.75
CA GLN A 109 0.73 11.55 -1.95
C GLN A 109 2.21 11.17 -1.87
N ALA A 110 3.11 12.10 -2.19
CA ALA A 110 4.52 12.00 -1.80
C ALA A 110 4.65 12.45 -0.33
N MET A 111 5.25 11.62 0.53
CA MET A 111 5.49 11.95 1.93
C MET A 111 6.98 11.98 2.25
N ASP A 112 7.42 12.93 3.06
CA ASP A 112 8.78 12.87 3.59
C ASP A 112 8.98 11.59 4.43
N ARG A 113 10.24 11.18 4.57
CA ARG A 113 10.61 9.92 5.23
C ARG A 113 10.07 9.82 6.67
N PHE A 114 10.14 10.89 7.45
CA PHE A 114 9.74 10.85 8.86
C PHE A 114 8.23 10.89 9.01
N ALA A 115 7.52 11.72 8.25
CA ALA A 115 6.05 11.69 8.21
C ALA A 115 5.53 10.32 7.72
N PHE A 116 6.23 9.69 6.77
CA PHE A 116 5.90 8.34 6.34
C PHE A 116 6.05 7.33 7.49
N TYR A 117 7.14 7.39 8.26
CA TYR A 117 7.32 6.54 9.44
C TYR A 117 6.26 6.79 10.52
N ASP A 118 5.88 8.04 10.76
CA ASP A 118 4.83 8.39 11.72
C ASP A 118 3.49 7.79 11.29
N ARG A 119 3.14 7.88 10.01
CA ARG A 119 1.92 7.26 9.45
C ARG A 119 1.94 5.72 9.54
N VAL A 120 3.08 5.09 9.25
CA VAL A 120 3.27 3.63 9.36
C VAL A 120 3.05 3.13 10.79
N ARG A 121 3.37 3.92 11.82
CA ARG A 121 3.09 3.55 13.21
C ARG A 121 1.59 3.45 13.51
N GLY A 122 0.75 4.18 12.78
CA GLY A 122 -0.72 4.07 12.85
C GLY A 122 -1.33 3.00 11.93
N ALA A 123 -0.58 2.48 10.95
CA ALA A 123 -1.10 1.48 10.01
C ALA A 123 -1.48 0.16 10.70
N PHE A 124 -2.45 -0.55 10.14
CA PHE A 124 -2.96 -1.82 10.66
C PHE A 124 -1.96 -2.97 10.47
N ALA A 125 -1.29 -3.03 9.31
CA ALA A 125 -0.32 -4.07 8.99
C ALA A 125 0.76 -3.60 8.03
N ILE A 126 1.85 -4.36 7.95
CA ILE A 126 2.95 -4.14 7.00
C ILE A 126 3.16 -5.43 6.20
N VAL A 127 3.21 -5.32 4.88
CA VAL A 127 3.65 -6.37 3.97
C VAL A 127 5.09 -6.06 3.58
N HIS A 128 6.03 -6.89 4.04
CA HIS A 128 7.45 -6.74 3.76
C HIS A 128 7.83 -7.57 2.54
N THR A 129 8.07 -6.91 1.42
CA THR A 129 8.33 -7.53 0.12
C THR A 129 9.82 -7.76 -0.12
N GLY A 130 10.16 -8.46 -1.21
CA GLY A 130 11.53 -8.62 -1.69
C GLY A 130 12.02 -7.49 -2.61
N GLU A 131 11.30 -6.37 -2.69
CA GLU A 131 11.69 -5.26 -3.56
C GLU A 131 13.02 -4.64 -3.13
N LEU A 132 14.02 -4.70 -4.01
CA LEU A 132 15.36 -4.22 -3.69
C LEU A 132 15.53 -2.72 -3.96
N GLN A 133 14.65 -2.12 -4.77
CA GLN A 133 14.73 -0.68 -5.03
C GLN A 133 14.38 0.10 -3.75
N PRO A 134 15.23 1.03 -3.28
CA PRO A 134 14.92 1.84 -2.11
C PRO A 134 13.83 2.88 -2.41
N TYR A 135 13.17 3.35 -1.35
CA TYR A 135 12.04 4.30 -1.42
C TYR A 135 10.85 3.73 -2.20
N ALA A 136 10.71 2.41 -2.21
CA ALA A 136 9.64 1.71 -2.91
C ALA A 136 8.40 1.50 -2.02
N ASN A 137 8.34 2.14 -0.85
CA ASN A 137 7.30 1.92 0.15
C ASN A 137 6.02 2.68 -0.20
N PHE A 138 4.88 2.00 -0.11
CA PHE A 138 3.54 2.54 -0.31
C PHE A 138 2.65 2.31 0.92
N ILE A 139 1.66 3.18 1.11
CA ILE A 139 0.57 3.03 2.08
C ILE A 139 -0.73 3.08 1.31
N LEU A 140 -1.63 2.14 1.59
CA LEU A 140 -2.96 2.05 1.00
C LEU A 140 -4.01 2.18 2.10
N LYS A 141 -4.94 3.12 1.96
CA LYS A 141 -6.04 3.33 2.91
C LYS A 141 -7.32 2.64 2.42
N LYS A 142 -7.88 1.77 3.27
CA LYS A 142 -9.07 0.97 2.96
C LYS A 142 -10.33 1.81 2.95
N GLY A 143 -11.09 1.71 1.87
CA GLY A 143 -12.39 2.32 1.69
C GLY A 143 -13.56 1.47 2.18
N VAL A 144 -14.73 1.76 1.62
CA VAL A 144 -15.99 1.12 1.97
C VAL A 144 -16.48 0.27 0.81
N ILE A 145 -16.95 -0.94 1.09
CA ILE A 145 -17.84 -1.72 0.22
C ILE A 145 -19.20 -1.73 0.91
N GLY A 146 -20.25 -1.25 0.24
CA GLY A 146 -21.56 -1.13 0.86
C GLY A 146 -22.64 -0.73 -0.11
N GLN A 147 -23.87 -0.67 0.41
CA GLN A 147 -25.01 -0.15 -0.34
C GLN A 147 -24.93 1.38 -0.43
N PRO A 148 -25.51 1.99 -1.47
CA PRO A 148 -25.69 3.44 -1.53
C PRO A 148 -26.40 3.95 -0.27
N LEU A 149 -25.95 5.08 0.28
CA LEU A 149 -26.66 5.74 1.36
C LEU A 149 -28.03 6.20 0.83
N GLN A 150 -29.11 5.68 1.42
CA GLN A 150 -30.46 6.15 1.15
C GLN A 150 -30.67 7.48 1.88
N ALA A 151 -31.28 8.45 1.21
CA ALA A 151 -31.59 9.77 1.77
C ALA A 151 -32.79 9.73 2.73
#